data_AF-A0A1E4S7S3-F1
#
_entry.id   AF-A0A1E4S7S3-F1
#
_cell.length_a   1.000
_cell.length_b   1.000
_cell.length_c   1.000
_cell.angle_alpha   90.00
_cell.angle_beta   90.00
_cell.angle_gamma   90.00
#
_symmetry.space_group_name_H-M   'P 1'
#
loop_
_entity.id
_entity.type
_entity.pdbx_description
1 polymer ?
#
loop_
_entity_poly.entity_id
_entity_poly.type
_entity_poly.pdbx_seq_one_letter_code
_entity_poly.pdbx_strand_id
1 'polypeptide(L)'
;MPGLFTVFERLDPVNGRTFTKPSPSVLRVTTLLGFVGGFLIAYNRSSQRFFGHTENAREVAKDRYQVKKNLSQGLPAFGQKPSITADLQEVAMRNSKNSQYALFFFPWFSFFTHEYHGIDLKKYYEVRPGEEKWEFNLPPYEDLEKKTI
;
A
#
# COMPACT_ATOMS: atom_id res chain seq x y z
N MET A 1 -22.35 -1.74 7.08
CA MET A 1 -22.77 -2.44 5.85
C MET A 1 -24.29 -2.45 5.76
N PRO A 2 -24.91 -1.96 4.67
CA PRO A 2 -26.36 -1.80 4.54
C PRO A 2 -27.13 -3.13 4.58
N GLY A 3 -26.58 -4.18 3.95
CA GLY A 3 -27.17 -5.53 3.97
C GLY A 3 -27.22 -6.11 5.38
N LEU A 4 -26.10 -6.02 6.12
CA LEU A 4 -26.04 -6.48 7.52
C LEU A 4 -27.03 -5.72 8.41
N PHE A 5 -27.12 -4.40 8.23
CA PHE A 5 -28.08 -3.58 9.00
C PHE A 5 -29.54 -3.98 8.71
N THR A 6 -29.86 -4.27 7.44
CA THR A 6 -31.20 -4.72 7.05
C THR A 6 -31.51 -6.13 7.57
N VAL A 7 -30.51 -7.01 7.65
CA VAL A 7 -30.64 -8.33 8.29
C VAL A 7 -30.90 -8.18 9.79
N PHE A 8 -30.18 -7.30 10.48
CA PHE A 8 -30.43 -7.05 11.91
C PHE A 8 -31.84 -6.53 12.16
N GLU A 9 -32.32 -5.57 11.37
CA GLU A 9 -33.70 -5.08 11.46
C GLU A 9 -34.75 -6.16 11.14
N ARG A 10 -34.38 -7.21 10.41
CA ARG A 10 -35.26 -8.35 10.15
C ARG A 10 -35.27 -9.38 11.30
N LEU A 11 -34.14 -9.54 11.98
CA LEU A 11 -34.00 -10.46 13.11
C LEU A 11 -34.62 -9.88 14.38
N ASP A 12 -34.40 -8.60 14.64
CA ASP A 12 -34.90 -7.88 15.79
C ASP A 12 -35.35 -6.46 15.36
N PRO A 13 -36.61 -6.32 14.90
CA PRO A 13 -37.12 -5.03 14.44
C PRO A 13 -37.14 -4.02 15.58
N VAL A 14 -36.63 -2.80 15.35
CA VAL A 14 -36.58 -1.75 16.39
C VAL A 14 -37.97 -1.37 16.92
N ASN A 15 -39.02 -1.55 16.11
CA ASN A 15 -40.40 -1.30 16.52
C ASN A 15 -41.04 -2.46 17.33
N GLY A 16 -40.32 -3.56 17.56
CA GLY A 16 -40.74 -4.73 18.33
C GLY A 16 -41.84 -5.57 17.70
N ARG A 17 -42.17 -5.35 16.42
CA ARG A 17 -43.31 -6.01 15.76
C ARG A 17 -42.98 -6.57 14.40
N THR A 18 -42.62 -5.71 13.46
CA THR A 18 -42.50 -6.07 12.05
C THR A 18 -41.34 -5.32 11.42
N PHE A 19 -40.63 -6.01 10.53
CA PHE A 19 -39.56 -5.41 9.72
C PHE A 19 -39.99 -4.06 9.14
N THR A 20 -39.23 -3.02 9.46
CA THR A 20 -39.35 -1.72 8.82
C THR A 20 -38.09 -1.48 8.01
N LYS A 21 -38.22 -1.15 6.72
CA LYS A 21 -37.04 -0.88 5.90
C LYS A 21 -36.23 0.27 6.53
N PRO A 22 -34.92 0.07 6.76
CA PRO A 22 -34.04 1.14 7.25
C PRO A 22 -34.12 2.38 6.37
N SER A 23 -34.10 3.56 6.99
CA SER A 23 -34.19 4.81 6.24
C SER A 23 -33.03 4.95 5.23
N PRO A 24 -33.24 5.63 4.09
CA PRO A 24 -32.18 5.85 3.11
C PRO A 24 -30.94 6.50 3.72
N SER A 25 -31.09 7.38 4.70
CA SER A 25 -29.99 8.02 5.41
C SER A 25 -29.11 6.99 6.15
N VAL A 26 -29.73 6.05 6.87
CA VAL A 26 -29.02 4.98 7.56
C VAL A 26 -28.31 4.06 6.55
N LEU A 27 -28.96 3.72 5.44
CA LEU A 27 -28.35 2.91 4.39
C LEU A 27 -27.14 3.61 3.76
N ARG A 28 -27.19 4.93 3.52
CA ARG A 28 -26.05 5.71 3.00
C ARG A 28 -24.88 5.72 3.98
N VAL A 29 -25.13 6.01 5.25
CA VAL A 29 -24.09 6.04 6.30
C VAL A 29 -23.45 4.65 6.47
N THR A 30 -24.26 3.60 6.56
CA THR A 30 -23.74 2.23 6.73
C THR A 30 -23.02 1.71 5.49
N THR A 31 -23.31 2.24 4.31
CA THR A 31 -22.55 2.00 3.08
C THR A 31 -21.20 2.70 3.12
N LEU A 32 -21.16 3.98 3.49
CA LEU A 32 -19.92 4.74 3.63
C LEU A 32 -18.96 4.08 4.63
N LEU A 33 -19.46 3.75 5.83
CA LEU A 33 -18.66 3.05 6.84
C LEU A 33 -18.15 1.70 6.34
N GLY A 34 -18.99 1.02 5.55
CA GLY A 34 -18.63 -0.23 4.92
C GLY A 34 -17.48 -0.10 3.92
N PHE A 35 -17.58 0.90 3.05
CA PHE A 35 -16.56 1.23 2.07
C PHE A 35 -15.23 1.61 2.75
N VAL A 36 -15.27 2.48 3.75
CA VAL A 36 -14.07 2.90 4.50
C VAL A 36 -13.42 1.71 5.21
N GLY A 37 -14.20 0.88 5.91
CA GLY A 37 -13.67 -0.33 6.57
C GLY A 37 -13.08 -1.33 5.57
N GLY A 38 -13.76 -1.54 4.44
CA GLY A 38 -13.27 -2.39 3.36
C GLY A 38 -11.96 -1.88 2.75
N PHE A 39 -11.84 -0.57 2.54
CA PHE A 39 -10.62 0.07 2.07
C PHE A 39 -9.46 -0.14 3.04
N LEU A 40 -9.67 0.08 4.35
CA LEU A 40 -8.62 -0.11 5.36
C LEU A 40 -8.14 -1.56 5.42
N ILE A 41 -9.07 -2.53 5.33
CA ILE A 41 -8.74 -3.96 5.26
C ILE A 41 -7.93 -4.26 3.98
N ALA A 42 -8.37 -3.76 2.83
CA ALA A 42 -7.68 -3.98 1.56
C ALA A 42 -6.26 -3.36 1.57
N TYR A 43 -6.13 -2.15 2.11
CA TYR A 43 -4.86 -1.45 2.26
C TYR A 43 -3.90 -2.21 3.19
N ASN A 44 -4.38 -2.68 4.35
CA ASN A 44 -3.58 -3.48 5.27
C ASN A 44 -3.13 -4.79 4.60
N ARG A 45 -4.05 -5.56 3.99
CA ARG A 45 -3.71 -6.82 3.29
C ARG A 45 -2.74 -6.63 2.13
N SER A 46 -2.82 -5.50 1.44
CA SER A 46 -1.83 -5.12 0.42
C SER A 46 -0.47 -4.86 1.05
N SER A 47 -0.44 -4.07 2.12
CA SER A 47 0.80 -3.72 2.83
C SER A 47 1.51 -4.93 3.43
N GLN A 48 0.76 -5.92 3.94
CA GLN A 48 1.35 -7.18 4.43
C GLN A 48 2.11 -7.95 3.34
N ARG A 49 1.69 -7.85 2.08
CA ARG A 49 2.43 -8.44 0.94
C ARG A 49 3.73 -7.69 0.67
N PHE A 50 3.74 -6.37 0.79
CA PHE A 50 4.97 -5.58 0.68
C PHE A 50 5.96 -5.89 1.81
N PHE A 51 5.47 -6.18 3.02
CA PHE A 51 6.31 -6.61 4.14
C PHE A 51 6.78 -8.07 4.05
N GLY A 52 6.21 -8.87 3.14
CA GLY A 52 6.51 -10.30 3.03
C GLY A 52 5.86 -11.16 4.13
N HIS A 53 4.88 -10.64 4.87
CA HIS A 53 4.12 -11.46 5.83
C HIS A 53 3.15 -12.44 5.13
N THR A 54 2.81 -12.17 3.87
CA THR A 54 1.94 -13.02 3.05
C THR A 54 2.54 -13.19 1.67
N GLU A 55 2.02 -14.16 0.89
CA GLU A 55 2.46 -14.44 -0.48
C GLU A 55 2.47 -13.16 -1.34
N ASN A 56 3.60 -12.90 -2.00
CA ASN A 56 3.86 -11.65 -2.69
C ASN A 56 4.70 -11.84 -3.98
N ALA A 57 4.75 -13.02 -4.58
CA ALA A 57 5.58 -13.29 -5.76
C ALA A 57 5.19 -12.39 -6.94
N ARG A 58 3.89 -12.11 -7.10
CA ARG A 58 3.37 -11.17 -8.09
C ARG A 58 3.86 -9.75 -7.86
N GLU A 59 3.81 -9.27 -6.62
CA GLU A 59 4.29 -7.95 -6.21
C GLU A 59 5.80 -7.83 -6.39
N VAL A 60 6.57 -8.85 -6.02
CA VAL A 60 8.02 -8.91 -6.23
C VAL A 60 8.38 -8.84 -7.71
N ALA A 61 7.69 -9.58 -8.58
CA ALA A 61 7.95 -9.52 -10.01
C ALA A 61 7.64 -8.13 -10.61
N LYS A 62 6.54 -7.50 -10.16
CA LYS A 62 6.18 -6.14 -10.57
C LYS A 62 7.17 -5.09 -10.07
N ASP A 63 7.57 -5.17 -8.80
CA ASP A 63 8.56 -4.29 -8.19
C ASP A 63 9.89 -4.37 -8.94
N ARG A 64 10.39 -5.58 -9.19
CA ARG A 64 11.64 -5.79 -9.93
C ARG A 64 11.57 -5.26 -11.35
N TYR A 65 10.48 -5.50 -12.07
CA TYR A 65 10.29 -4.93 -13.40
C TYR A 65 10.30 -3.41 -13.39
N GLN A 66 9.54 -2.78 -12.48
CA GLN A 66 9.43 -1.32 -12.39
C GLN A 66 10.76 -0.67 -11.99
N VAL A 67 11.44 -1.20 -10.96
CA VAL A 67 12.72 -0.66 -10.51
C VAL A 67 13.78 -0.81 -11.58
N LYS A 68 13.92 -1.99 -12.21
CA LYS A 68 14.90 -2.19 -13.28
C LYS A 68 14.62 -1.29 -14.48
N LYS A 69 13.36 -1.13 -14.86
CA LYS A 69 12.95 -0.19 -15.91
C LYS A 69 13.38 1.23 -15.57
N ASN A 70 13.07 1.71 -14.36
CA ASN A 70 13.43 3.06 -13.94
C ASN A 70 14.95 3.27 -13.97
N LEU A 71 15.71 2.33 -13.42
CA LEU A 71 17.17 2.37 -13.40
C LEU A 71 17.77 2.35 -14.82
N SER A 72 17.23 1.53 -15.73
CA SER A 72 17.67 1.51 -17.14
C SER A 72 17.41 2.81 -17.88
N GLN A 73 16.48 3.63 -17.38
CA GLN A 73 16.13 4.94 -17.91
C GLN A 73 16.85 6.09 -17.17
N GLY A 74 17.72 5.78 -16.22
CA GLY A 74 18.39 6.79 -15.37
C GLY A 74 17.43 7.52 -14.42
N LEU A 75 16.25 6.95 -14.15
CA LEU A 75 15.28 7.48 -13.20
C LEU A 75 15.57 6.95 -11.79
N PRO A 76 15.10 7.64 -10.73
CA PRO A 76 15.14 7.10 -9.37
C PRO A 76 14.51 5.71 -9.29
N ALA A 77 15.07 4.82 -8.48
CA ALA A 77 14.62 3.41 -8.38
C ALA A 77 13.10 3.30 -8.18
N PHE A 78 12.53 4.11 -7.29
CA PHE A 78 11.10 4.15 -7.00
C PHE A 78 10.31 5.21 -7.80
N GLY A 79 10.87 5.65 -8.94
CA GLY A 79 10.23 6.43 -9.99
C GLY A 79 10.12 7.93 -9.73
N GLN A 80 9.79 8.34 -8.52
CA GLN A 80 9.61 9.75 -8.18
C GLN A 80 10.79 10.29 -7.37
N LYS A 81 11.19 11.54 -7.67
CA LYS A 81 12.10 12.27 -6.80
C LYS A 81 11.42 12.56 -5.47
N PRO A 82 12.18 12.74 -4.38
CA PRO A 82 11.60 13.10 -3.10
C PRO A 82 10.75 14.37 -3.19
N SER A 83 9.55 14.31 -2.64
CA SER A 83 8.59 15.44 -2.65
C SER A 83 8.88 16.47 -1.56
N ILE A 84 9.83 16.18 -0.66
CA ILE A 84 10.16 16.96 0.53
C ILE A 84 11.68 17.03 0.73
N THR A 85 12.12 18.00 1.53
CA THR A 85 13.54 18.20 1.85
C THR A 85 14.12 17.00 2.59
N ALA A 86 15.44 16.80 2.50
CA ALA A 86 16.13 15.64 3.09
C ALA A 86 15.80 15.43 4.58
N ASP A 87 15.79 16.51 5.37
CA ASP A 87 15.45 16.45 6.81
C ASP A 87 14.02 15.97 7.06
N LEU A 88 13.07 16.39 6.21
CA LEU A 88 11.66 16.00 6.34
C LEU A 88 11.40 14.59 5.84
N GLN A 89 12.23 14.06 4.94
CA GLN A 89 12.11 12.68 4.45
C GLN A 89 12.24 11.68 5.58
N GLU A 90 13.19 11.88 6.49
CA GLU A 90 13.37 10.99 7.63
C GLU A 90 12.18 11.08 8.59
N VAL A 91 11.70 12.29 8.87
CA VAL A 91 10.50 12.50 9.71
C VAL A 91 9.28 11.82 9.09
N ALA A 92 9.09 11.96 7.77
CA ALA A 92 7.99 11.33 7.05
C ALA A 92 8.09 9.80 7.08
N MET A 93 9.28 9.24 6.86
CA MET A 93 9.53 7.80 6.93
C MET A 93 9.26 7.27 8.35
N ARG A 94 9.82 7.90 9.39
CA ARG A 94 9.66 7.44 10.78
C ARG A 94 8.20 7.43 11.24
N ASN A 95 7.40 8.41 10.80
CA ASN A 95 5.97 8.48 11.14
C ASN A 95 5.10 7.49 10.35
N SER A 96 5.47 7.18 9.10
CA SER A 96 4.66 6.32 8.22
C SER A 96 5.11 4.86 8.19
N LYS A 97 6.35 4.58 8.59
CA LYS A 97 6.88 3.22 8.67
C LYS A 97 6.06 2.42 9.66
N ASN A 98 5.56 1.27 9.22
CA ASN A 98 4.77 0.33 10.03
C ASN A 98 3.44 0.91 10.57
N SER A 99 2.98 2.08 10.12
CA SER A 99 1.70 2.66 10.58
C SER A 99 0.49 1.76 10.31
N GLN A 100 0.64 0.82 9.38
CA GLN A 100 -0.37 -0.13 8.96
C GLN A 100 -0.85 -1.05 10.10
N TYR A 101 -0.01 -1.31 11.11
CA TYR A 101 -0.41 -2.10 12.27
C TYR A 101 -1.39 -1.36 13.19
N ALA A 102 -1.43 -0.03 13.14
CA ALA A 102 -2.27 0.81 13.98
C ALA A 102 -3.50 1.38 13.26
N LEU A 103 -3.83 0.90 12.05
CA LEU A 103 -4.95 1.42 11.25
C LEU A 103 -6.33 1.29 11.93
N PHE A 104 -6.47 0.37 12.89
CA PHE A 104 -7.69 0.23 13.68
C PHE A 104 -7.89 1.41 14.66
N PHE A 105 -6.81 2.07 15.06
CA PHE A 105 -6.83 3.23 15.96
C PHE A 105 -6.77 4.54 15.18
N PHE A 106 -5.81 4.65 14.25
CA PHE A 106 -5.57 5.87 13.49
C PHE A 106 -5.12 5.55 12.06
N PRO A 107 -5.86 6.01 11.03
CA PRO A 107 -5.53 5.73 9.64
C PRO A 107 -4.41 6.66 9.17
N TRP A 108 -3.17 6.18 9.26
CA TRP A 108 -1.99 6.92 8.81
C TRP A 108 -1.35 6.26 7.59
N PHE A 109 -1.20 7.03 6.51
CA PHE A 109 -0.71 6.56 5.21
C PHE A 109 0.60 7.27 4.83
N SER A 110 1.42 6.62 4.00
CA SER A 110 2.56 7.28 3.37
C SER A 110 2.11 8.00 2.11
N PHE A 111 2.18 9.33 2.11
CA PHE A 111 1.86 10.19 0.97
C PHE A 111 3.09 10.87 0.36
N PHE A 112 4.22 10.86 1.06
CA PHE A 112 5.44 11.53 0.63
C PHE A 112 6.39 10.52 0.00
N THR A 113 7.04 10.94 -1.07
CA THR A 113 8.14 10.18 -1.67
C THR A 113 9.42 10.50 -0.91
N HIS A 114 10.13 9.46 -0.49
CA HIS A 114 11.39 9.55 0.24
C HIS A 114 12.32 8.42 -0.20
N GLU A 115 13.64 8.57 -0.01
CA GLU A 115 14.61 7.54 -0.45
C GLU A 115 14.69 6.34 0.52
N TYR A 116 14.13 6.49 1.72
CA TYR A 116 14.25 5.53 2.82
C TYR A 116 13.25 4.37 2.76
N HIS A 117 13.53 3.35 1.94
CA HIS A 117 12.70 2.14 1.85
C HIS A 117 13.28 0.91 2.57
N GLY A 118 14.49 1.00 3.13
CA GLY A 118 15.14 -0.09 3.87
C GLY A 118 15.54 -1.28 3.00
N ILE A 119 15.92 -1.02 1.74
CA ILE A 119 16.22 -2.03 0.73
C ILE A 119 17.56 -1.67 0.06
N ASP A 120 18.46 -2.65 -0.07
CA ASP A 120 19.65 -2.51 -0.91
C ASP A 120 19.30 -2.70 -2.39
N LEU A 121 19.62 -1.70 -3.22
CA LEU A 121 19.39 -1.74 -4.67
C LEU A 121 20.21 -2.83 -5.38
N LYS A 122 21.27 -3.35 -4.75
CA LYS A 122 22.08 -4.46 -5.27
C LYS A 122 21.22 -5.67 -5.62
N LYS A 123 20.12 -5.90 -4.89
CA LYS A 123 19.19 -6.99 -5.17
C LYS A 123 18.54 -6.91 -6.56
N TYR A 124 18.56 -5.77 -7.25
CA TYR A 124 18.01 -5.65 -8.61
C TYR A 124 19.05 -5.96 -9.69
N TYR A 125 20.34 -6.07 -9.32
CA TYR A 125 21.41 -6.42 -10.25
C TYR A 125 21.54 -7.93 -10.47
N GLU A 126 21.01 -8.75 -9.56
CA GLU A 126 20.78 -10.18 -9.85
C GLU A 126 19.69 -10.32 -10.92
N VAL A 127 19.93 -11.19 -11.91
CA VAL A 127 18.95 -11.57 -12.92
C VAL A 127 18.27 -12.85 -12.46
N ARG A 128 16.94 -12.84 -12.35
CA ARG A 128 16.15 -14.02 -12.00
C ARG A 128 15.55 -14.66 -13.25
N PRO A 129 15.19 -15.96 -13.21
CA PRO A 129 14.58 -16.63 -14.35
C PRO A 129 13.35 -15.88 -14.87
N GLY A 130 13.35 -15.60 -16.16
CA GLY A 130 12.29 -14.89 -16.87
C GLY A 130 12.44 -13.37 -16.88
N GLU A 131 13.46 -12.80 -16.22
CA GLU A 131 13.79 -11.38 -16.30
C GLU A 131 14.68 -11.04 -17.49
N GLU A 132 15.36 -12.03 -18.07
CA GLU A 132 16.25 -11.89 -19.23
C GLU A 132 15.50 -11.29 -20.42
N LYS A 133 14.21 -11.64 -20.57
CA LYS A 133 13.32 -11.16 -21.63
C LYS A 133 13.00 -9.67 -21.58
N TRP A 134 13.34 -8.98 -20.48
CA TRP A 134 13.07 -7.55 -20.35
C TRP A 134 14.13 -6.68 -21.03
N GLU A 135 15.30 -7.25 -21.32
CA GLU A 135 16.39 -6.59 -22.06
C GLU A 135 16.82 -5.24 -21.46
N PHE A 136 16.65 -5.07 -20.14
CA PHE A 136 17.07 -3.87 -19.44
C PHE A 136 18.59 -3.85 -19.24
N ASN A 137 19.23 -2.79 -19.72
CA ASN A 137 20.63 -2.49 -19.40
C ASN A 137 20.68 -1.52 -18.21
N LEU A 138 21.21 -1.99 -17.08
CA LEU A 138 21.32 -1.20 -15.86
C LEU A 138 22.67 -0.48 -15.82
N PRO A 139 22.74 0.78 -15.36
CA PRO A 139 24.02 1.42 -15.09
C PRO A 139 24.78 0.64 -14.02
N PRO A 140 26.12 0.68 -13.97
CA PRO A 140 26.91 0.08 -12.88
C PRO A 140 26.36 0.44 -11.50
N TYR A 141 26.37 -0.50 -10.56
CA TYR A 141 25.83 -0.28 -9.22
C TYR A 141 26.60 0.82 -8.47
N GLU A 142 27.88 0.96 -8.75
CA GLU A 142 28.78 1.96 -8.19
C GLU A 142 28.38 3.39 -8.58
N ASP A 143 27.71 3.55 -9.73
CA ASP A 143 27.23 4.84 -10.24
C ASP A 143 25.88 5.24 -9.63
N LEU A 144 25.16 4.27 -9.05
CA LEU A 144 24.00 4.58 -8.22
C LEU A 144 24.51 5.16 -6.92
N GLU A 145 24.34 6.48 -6.77
CA GLU A 145 24.66 7.23 -5.56
C GLU A 145 24.29 6.39 -4.31
N LYS A 146 25.24 6.18 -3.40
CA LYS A 146 25.06 5.45 -2.12
C LYS A 146 24.15 6.20 -1.15
N LYS A 147 22.98 6.66 -1.61
CA LYS A 147 21.94 7.29 -0.82
C LYS A 147 20.92 6.24 -0.45
N THR A 148 21.28 5.41 0.52
CA THR A 148 20.30 4.58 1.25
C THR A 148 20.99 4.11 2.54
N ILE A 149 20.84 4.88 3.61
CA ILE A 149 20.94 4.40 4.99
C ILE A 149 19.51 4.06 5.44
#